data_AF-A7RRY1-F1
#
_entry.id   AF-A7RRY1-F1
#
_cell.length_a   1.000
_cell.length_b   1.000
_cell.length_c   1.000
_cell.angle_alpha   90.00
_cell.angle_beta   90.00
_cell.angle_gamma   90.00
#
_symmetry.space_group_name_H-M   'P 1'
#
loop_
_entity.id
_entity.type
_entity.pdbx_description
1 polymer ?
#
loop_
_entity_poly.entity_id
_entity_poly.type
_entity_poly.pdbx_seq_one_letter_code
_entity_poly.pdbx_strand_id
1 'polypeptide(L)'
;MAEENSVNTTKDINATLALDSDKQKEFEDKVKKIKPKGDEDELSPGVIYLGHIPHGFFENEIKKFFEQFGTVNRIRLSRSKKSARSKGYAFVEFACDEVAKIAADTMHNYMMFGRLLKCKVVPNEKIHPRLWKGSNRKFRHVPRRQIDIDRHNKVKTQNEHEKQVSNLLKKETRKRKKLEKLGIPYEFPGYAGEAEETQPKHKRFDED
;
A
#
# COMPACT_ATOMS: atom_id res chain seq x y z
N MET A 1 -25.62 -44.36 46.98
CA MET A 1 -26.67 -43.39 46.61
C MET A 1 -26.05 -42.01 46.81
N ALA A 2 -25.37 -41.50 45.79
CA ALA A 2 -25.87 -40.62 44.72
C ALA A 2 -25.50 -39.17 45.10
N GLU A 3 -24.42 -38.62 44.55
CA GLU A 3 -24.33 -37.94 43.25
C GLU A 3 -24.97 -36.55 43.22
N GLU A 4 -24.11 -35.57 42.90
CA GLU A 4 -24.36 -34.37 42.11
C GLU A 4 -25.17 -33.20 42.71
N ASN A 5 -24.48 -32.08 42.94
CA ASN A 5 -25.04 -30.74 42.79
C ASN A 5 -23.94 -29.77 42.31
N SER A 6 -23.56 -29.90 41.04
CA SER A 6 -22.64 -28.98 40.36
C SER A 6 -23.14 -28.54 38.99
N VAL A 7 -24.44 -28.27 38.81
CA VAL A 7 -24.95 -27.67 37.58
C VAL A 7 -26.20 -26.87 37.94
N ASN A 8 -26.12 -25.55 38.18
CA ASN A 8 -27.22 -24.58 38.06
C ASN A 8 -26.80 -23.15 38.46
N THR A 9 -25.71 -22.62 37.90
CA THR A 9 -25.34 -21.19 38.07
C THR A 9 -25.22 -20.43 36.75
N THR A 10 -25.36 -21.10 35.61
CA THR A 10 -25.26 -20.47 34.28
C THR A 10 -26.60 -20.09 33.67
N LYS A 11 -27.73 -20.57 34.21
CA LYS A 11 -29.08 -20.20 33.73
C LYS A 11 -29.59 -18.86 34.28
N ASP A 12 -29.11 -18.43 35.43
CA ASP A 12 -29.69 -17.28 36.14
C ASP A 12 -29.04 -15.93 35.79
N ILE A 13 -27.85 -15.93 35.17
CA ILE A 13 -27.17 -14.68 34.74
C ILE A 13 -27.91 -14.03 33.56
N ASN A 14 -28.59 -14.81 32.73
CA ASN A 14 -29.36 -14.31 31.60
C ASN A 14 -30.77 -13.80 31.98
N ALA A 15 -31.22 -14.01 33.22
CA ALA A 15 -32.55 -13.61 33.65
C ALA A 15 -32.61 -12.16 34.17
N THR A 16 -31.47 -11.55 34.53
CA THR A 16 -31.44 -10.20 35.12
C THR A 16 -31.24 -9.05 34.14
N LEU A 17 -31.08 -9.32 32.82
CA LEU A 17 -30.92 -8.29 31.79
C LEU A 17 -32.14 -8.13 30.85
N ALA A 18 -33.28 -8.74 31.19
CA ALA A 18 -34.48 -8.76 30.33
C ALA A 18 -35.76 -8.42 31.14
N LEU A 19 -35.77 -7.27 31.82
CA LEU A 19 -36.98 -6.76 32.47
C LEU A 19 -37.66 -5.74 31.57
N ASP A 20 -38.37 -6.26 30.58
CA ASP A 20 -39.72 -5.82 30.17
C ASP A 20 -40.08 -6.60 28.90
N SER A 21 -40.84 -7.68 29.07
CA SER A 21 -41.37 -8.50 27.96
C SER A 21 -42.19 -7.68 26.96
N ASP A 22 -42.80 -6.59 27.42
CA ASP A 22 -43.56 -5.66 26.57
C ASP A 22 -42.62 -4.78 25.73
N LYS A 23 -41.50 -4.30 26.30
CA LYS A 23 -40.46 -3.58 25.53
C LYS A 23 -39.77 -4.49 24.53
N GLN A 24 -39.62 -5.78 24.85
CA GLN A 24 -39.04 -6.75 23.93
C GLN A 24 -39.99 -7.07 22.77
N LYS A 25 -41.30 -7.20 23.04
CA LYS A 25 -42.33 -7.31 21.98
C LYS A 25 -42.41 -6.04 21.13
N GLU A 26 -42.35 -4.85 21.75
CA GLU A 26 -42.30 -3.59 21.00
C GLU A 26 -41.05 -3.49 20.12
N PHE A 27 -39.90 -3.97 20.61
CA PHE A 27 -38.66 -4.03 19.84
C PHE A 27 -38.78 -5.01 18.68
N GLU A 28 -39.30 -6.22 18.90
CA GLU A 28 -39.55 -7.21 17.85
C GLU A 28 -40.56 -6.71 16.81
N ASP A 29 -41.62 -6.03 17.23
CA ASP A 29 -42.62 -5.44 16.33
C ASP A 29 -42.06 -4.25 15.55
N LYS A 30 -41.17 -3.45 16.15
CA LYS A 30 -40.41 -2.41 15.44
C LYS A 30 -39.46 -3.03 14.42
N VAL A 31 -38.73 -4.08 14.80
CA VAL A 31 -37.81 -4.81 13.91
C VAL A 31 -38.56 -5.47 12.75
N LYS A 32 -39.75 -6.04 12.97
CA LYS A 32 -40.61 -6.61 11.90
C LYS A 32 -41.22 -5.54 10.98
N LYS A 33 -41.49 -4.34 11.50
CA LYS A 33 -41.98 -3.19 10.70
C LYS A 33 -40.89 -2.56 9.85
N ILE A 34 -39.63 -2.70 10.25
CA ILE A 34 -38.47 -2.47 9.38
C ILE A 34 -38.44 -3.64 8.39
N LYS A 35 -39.25 -3.54 7.33
CA LYS A 35 -39.07 -4.42 6.17
C LYS A 35 -37.60 -4.32 5.74
N PRO A 36 -36.92 -5.41 5.35
CA PRO A 36 -35.69 -5.26 4.60
C PRO A 36 -36.05 -4.43 3.38
N LYS A 37 -35.61 -3.17 3.37
CA LYS A 37 -35.64 -2.37 2.15
C LYS A 37 -34.92 -3.22 1.12
N GLY A 38 -35.62 -3.57 0.04
CA GLY A 38 -35.12 -4.48 -0.98
C GLY A 38 -33.71 -4.07 -1.41
N ASP A 39 -32.93 -5.08 -1.82
CA ASP A 39 -31.51 -5.01 -2.21
C ASP A 39 -31.23 -4.14 -3.46
N GLU A 40 -31.99 -3.07 -3.70
CA GLU A 40 -31.96 -2.23 -4.90
C GLU A 40 -31.90 -0.72 -4.61
N ASP A 41 -31.69 -0.28 -3.36
CA ASP A 41 -31.10 1.04 -3.15
C ASP A 41 -29.64 0.93 -3.62
N GLU A 42 -29.30 1.44 -4.81
CA GLU A 42 -27.93 1.49 -5.32
C GLU A 42 -27.00 2.09 -4.24
N LEU A 43 -26.33 1.22 -3.48
CA LEU A 43 -25.43 1.62 -2.41
C LEU A 43 -24.24 2.34 -3.04
N SER A 44 -24.33 3.66 -3.06
CA SER A 44 -23.25 4.50 -3.55
C SER A 44 -22.05 4.38 -2.58
N PRO A 45 -20.85 4.06 -3.09
CA PRO A 45 -19.67 3.93 -2.24
C PRO A 45 -19.22 5.30 -1.73
N GLY A 46 -19.05 5.41 -0.42
CA GLY A 46 -18.54 6.62 0.24
C GLY A 46 -17.06 6.54 0.55
N VAL A 47 -16.32 7.63 0.36
CA VAL A 47 -14.88 7.67 0.64
C VAL A 47 -14.56 8.69 1.73
N ILE A 48 -13.82 8.26 2.74
CA ILE A 48 -13.34 9.10 3.83
C ILE A 48 -11.84 9.33 3.69
N TYR A 49 -11.43 10.59 3.89
CA TYR A 49 -10.05 10.97 4.18
C TYR A 49 -9.80 10.86 5.69
N LEU A 50 -8.77 10.10 6.04
CA LEU A 50 -8.26 9.98 7.41
C LEU A 50 -6.88 10.61 7.49
N GLY A 51 -6.73 11.65 8.31
CA GLY A 51 -5.48 12.37 8.55
C GLY A 51 -5.01 12.28 10.00
N HIS A 52 -3.75 12.68 10.21
CA HIS A 52 -3.07 12.67 11.52
C HIS A 52 -2.99 11.28 12.17
N ILE A 53 -2.91 10.25 11.33
CA ILE A 53 -2.87 8.87 11.76
C ILE A 53 -1.58 8.62 12.58
N PRO A 54 -1.68 8.05 13.80
CA PRO A 54 -0.53 7.72 14.62
C PRO A 54 0.35 6.62 13.98
N HIS A 55 1.64 6.64 14.31
CA HIS A 55 2.56 5.63 13.80
C HIS A 55 2.23 4.25 14.39
N GLY A 56 2.14 3.23 13.54
CA GLY A 56 1.72 1.88 13.95
C GLY A 56 0.26 1.56 13.59
N PHE A 57 -0.57 2.57 13.33
CA PHE A 57 -1.93 2.38 12.84
C PHE A 57 -1.91 2.26 11.31
N PHE A 58 -1.65 1.04 10.82
CA PHE A 58 -1.47 0.75 9.40
C PHE A 58 -2.74 0.19 8.76
N GLU A 59 -2.64 -0.28 7.52
CA GLU A 59 -3.79 -0.68 6.69
C GLU A 59 -4.67 -1.76 7.36
N ASN A 60 -4.06 -2.71 8.07
CA ASN A 60 -4.79 -3.80 8.72
C ASN A 60 -5.57 -3.32 9.95
N GLU A 61 -4.93 -2.46 10.74
CA GLU A 61 -5.51 -1.87 11.96
C GLU A 61 -6.62 -0.89 11.59
N ILE A 62 -6.38 -0.04 10.58
CA ILE A 62 -7.41 0.83 10.00
C ILE A 62 -8.59 -0.01 9.51
N LYS A 63 -8.34 -1.11 8.79
CA LYS A 63 -9.44 -1.97 8.30
C LYS A 63 -10.30 -2.48 9.43
N LYS A 64 -9.69 -3.18 10.39
CA LYS A 64 -10.38 -3.80 11.52
C LYS A 64 -11.14 -2.77 12.35
N PHE A 65 -10.53 -1.60 12.55
CA PHE A 65 -11.16 -0.53 13.32
C PHE A 65 -12.37 0.06 12.58
N PHE A 66 -12.26 0.33 11.28
CA PHE A 66 -13.37 0.93 10.53
C PHE A 66 -14.46 -0.07 10.12
N GLU A 67 -14.16 -1.38 10.15
CA GLU A 67 -15.14 -2.46 9.96
C GLU A 67 -16.29 -2.40 10.98
N GLN A 68 -16.07 -1.79 12.15
CA GLN A 68 -17.12 -1.61 13.16
C GLN A 68 -18.26 -0.68 12.72
N PHE A 69 -17.99 0.26 11.81
CA PHE A 69 -19.00 1.17 11.28
C PHE A 69 -19.76 0.57 10.10
N GLY A 70 -19.10 -0.32 9.34
CA GLY A 70 -19.69 -1.04 8.22
C GLY A 70 -18.65 -1.66 7.30
N THR A 71 -19.12 -2.23 6.20
CA THR A 71 -18.27 -2.95 5.24
C THR A 71 -17.30 -2.00 4.53
N VAL A 72 -16.00 -2.26 4.69
CA VAL A 72 -14.91 -1.50 4.04
C VAL A 72 -14.45 -2.21 2.76
N ASN A 73 -14.63 -1.57 1.61
CA ASN A 73 -14.26 -2.12 0.31
C ASN A 73 -12.75 -2.00 0.06
N ARG A 74 -12.21 -0.79 0.17
CA ARG A 74 -10.82 -0.48 -0.19
C ARG A 74 -10.16 0.45 0.81
N ILE A 75 -8.89 0.17 1.12
CA ILE A 75 -8.08 1.04 1.97
C ILE A 75 -6.79 1.40 1.25
N ARG A 76 -6.42 2.68 1.38
CA ARG A 76 -5.21 3.22 0.82
C ARG A 76 -4.50 4.13 1.81
N LEU A 77 -3.57 3.57 2.58
CA LEU A 77 -2.64 4.37 3.38
C LEU A 77 -1.56 4.96 2.46
N SER A 78 -1.35 6.27 2.56
CA SER A 78 -0.32 6.93 1.79
C SER A 78 1.06 6.66 2.40
N ARG A 79 1.98 6.15 1.58
CA ARG A 79 3.35 5.80 1.98
C ARG A 79 4.38 6.47 1.07
N SER A 80 5.58 6.70 1.62
CA SER A 80 6.72 7.18 0.84
C SER A 80 7.24 6.10 -0.11
N LYS A 81 7.40 6.42 -1.39
CA LYS A 81 7.92 5.49 -2.41
C LYS A 81 9.38 5.08 -2.16
N LYS A 82 10.16 5.94 -1.48
CA LYS A 82 11.58 5.69 -1.14
C LYS A 82 11.71 4.90 0.16
N SER A 83 11.04 5.37 1.20
CA SER A 83 11.26 4.88 2.58
C SER A 83 10.23 3.84 3.04
N ALA A 84 9.12 3.62 2.32
CA ALA A 84 7.98 2.79 2.75
C ALA A 84 7.21 3.28 3.99
N ARG A 85 7.72 4.29 4.68
CA ARG A 85 7.08 4.88 5.85
C ARG A 85 5.74 5.53 5.49
N SER A 86 4.79 5.45 6.42
CA SER A 86 3.49 6.13 6.30
C SER A 86 3.67 7.64 6.28
N LYS A 87 2.82 8.32 5.51
CA LYS A 87 2.73 9.79 5.50
C LYS A 87 1.72 10.34 6.51
N GLY A 88 1.10 9.47 7.31
CA GLY A 88 0.13 9.85 8.34
C GLY A 88 -1.27 10.18 7.82
N TYR A 89 -1.62 9.73 6.61
CA TYR A 89 -2.98 9.86 6.08
C TYR A 89 -3.36 8.67 5.19
N ALA A 90 -4.65 8.34 5.16
CA ALA A 90 -5.24 7.25 4.40
C ALA A 90 -6.56 7.67 3.76
N PHE A 91 -6.99 6.88 2.77
CA PHE A 91 -8.35 6.91 2.24
C PHE A 91 -9.01 5.57 2.49
N VAL A 92 -10.25 5.60 2.93
CA VAL A 92 -11.07 4.43 3.22
C VAL A 92 -12.36 4.55 2.43
N GLU A 93 -12.66 3.53 1.64
CA GLU A 93 -13.91 3.42 0.91
C GLU A 93 -14.83 2.44 1.63
N PHE A 94 -16.02 2.90 1.96
CA PHE A 94 -17.12 2.12 2.48
C PHE A 94 -18.05 1.69 1.36
N ALA A 95 -18.78 0.60 1.59
CA ALA A 95 -19.84 0.16 0.68
C ALA A 95 -21.00 1.16 0.59
N CYS A 96 -21.24 1.96 1.64
CA CYS A 96 -22.35 2.91 1.72
C CYS A 96 -21.84 4.32 2.07
N ASP A 97 -22.34 5.33 1.36
CA ASP A 97 -22.03 6.75 1.60
C ASP A 97 -22.56 7.27 2.94
N GLU A 98 -23.72 6.79 3.40
CA GLU A 98 -24.27 7.17 4.70
C GLU A 98 -23.36 6.72 5.84
N VAL A 99 -22.86 5.48 5.77
CA VAL A 99 -21.87 4.95 6.73
C VAL A 99 -20.60 5.80 6.70
N ALA A 100 -20.17 6.24 5.51
CA ALA A 100 -18.99 7.07 5.40
C ALA A 100 -19.16 8.44 6.08
N LYS A 101 -20.34 9.06 5.98
CA LYS A 101 -20.67 10.32 6.67
C LYS A 101 -20.66 10.14 8.19
N ILE A 102 -21.35 9.12 8.69
CA ILE A 102 -21.42 8.82 10.12
C ILE A 102 -20.03 8.54 10.69
N ALA A 103 -19.23 7.69 10.02
CA ALA A 103 -17.87 7.38 10.45
C ALA A 103 -16.95 8.61 10.41
N ALA A 104 -17.14 9.53 9.45
CA ALA A 104 -16.36 10.76 9.38
C ALA A 104 -16.69 11.70 10.54
N ASP A 105 -17.98 11.92 10.83
CA ASP A 105 -18.43 12.84 11.87
C ASP A 105 -18.08 12.33 13.27
N THR A 106 -18.27 11.03 13.52
CA THR A 106 -17.96 10.39 14.81
C THR A 106 -16.46 10.38 15.12
N MET A 107 -15.61 10.18 14.11
CA MET A 107 -14.16 10.06 14.30
C MET A 107 -13.41 11.36 14.09
N HIS A 108 -14.06 12.43 13.63
CA HIS A 108 -13.41 13.73 13.47
C HIS A 108 -13.05 14.33 14.83
N ASN A 109 -11.78 14.73 15.01
CA ASN A 109 -11.20 15.16 16.27
C ASN A 109 -11.18 14.09 17.38
N TYR A 110 -11.22 12.81 17.02
CA TYR A 110 -11.01 11.74 17.99
C TYR A 110 -9.54 11.70 18.47
N MET A 111 -9.33 11.65 19.79
CA MET A 111 -8.00 11.58 20.39
C MET A 111 -7.47 10.14 20.34
N MET A 112 -6.45 9.88 19.52
CA MET A 112 -5.81 8.58 19.38
C MET A 112 -4.29 8.68 19.53
N PHE A 113 -3.73 8.02 20.55
CA PHE A 113 -2.29 8.01 20.85
C PHE A 113 -1.65 9.42 20.88
N GLY A 114 -2.33 10.38 21.53
CA GLY A 114 -1.86 11.77 21.64
C GLY A 114 -1.99 12.59 20.36
N ARG A 115 -2.78 12.13 19.37
CA ARG A 115 -3.07 12.86 18.12
C ARG A 115 -4.57 12.94 17.90
N LEU A 116 -5.05 14.12 17.51
CA LEU A 116 -6.43 14.30 17.06
C LEU A 116 -6.56 13.87 15.61
N LEU A 117 -7.36 12.82 15.37
CA LEU A 117 -7.64 12.32 14.03
C LEU A 117 -8.46 13.34 13.24
N LYS A 118 -8.15 13.45 11.94
CA LYS A 118 -8.88 14.31 11.02
C LYS A 118 -9.65 13.44 10.02
N CYS A 119 -10.94 13.28 10.23
CA CYS A 119 -11.80 12.45 9.40
C CYS A 119 -12.73 13.34 8.58
N LYS A 120 -12.73 13.21 7.26
CA LYS A 120 -13.58 14.02 6.37
C LYS A 120 -14.10 13.19 5.21
N VAL A 121 -15.36 13.34 4.86
CA VAL A 121 -15.91 12.76 3.63
C VAL A 121 -15.28 13.46 2.43
N VAL A 122 -14.89 12.67 1.42
CA VAL A 122 -14.33 13.14 0.16
C VAL A 122 -15.38 12.92 -0.92
N PRO A 123 -15.89 13.99 -1.55
CA PRO A 123 -16.78 13.87 -2.71
C PRO A 123 -16.11 13.08 -3.83
N ASN A 124 -16.88 12.23 -4.51
CA ASN A 124 -16.36 11.35 -5.56
C ASN A 124 -15.62 12.12 -6.68
N GLU A 125 -16.08 13.32 -7.03
CA GLU A 125 -15.45 14.20 -8.04
C GLU A 125 -13.99 14.58 -7.71
N LYS A 126 -13.66 14.69 -6.42
CA LYS A 126 -12.30 15.05 -5.97
C LYS A 126 -11.37 13.84 -5.93
N ILE A 127 -11.90 12.65 -6.12
CA ILE A 127 -11.13 11.41 -6.08
C ILE A 127 -10.43 11.22 -7.42
N HIS A 128 -9.11 11.36 -7.42
CA HIS A 128 -8.33 11.10 -8.62
C HIS A 128 -8.46 9.62 -9.03
N PRO A 129 -8.66 9.28 -10.33
CA PRO A 129 -8.90 7.91 -10.79
C PRO A 129 -7.84 6.89 -10.37
N ARG A 130 -6.60 7.35 -10.21
CA ARG A 130 -5.44 6.52 -9.80
C ARG A 130 -5.29 6.32 -8.29
N LEU A 131 -6.17 6.88 -7.45
CA LEU A 131 -6.07 6.78 -6.00
C LEU A 131 -5.95 5.32 -5.54
N TRP A 132 -6.82 4.48 -6.07
CA TRP A 132 -6.92 3.05 -5.71
C TRP A 132 -5.89 2.16 -6.40
N LYS A 133 -4.99 2.71 -7.24
CA LYS A 133 -4.00 1.87 -7.92
C LYS A 133 -3.02 1.25 -6.93
N GLY A 134 -3.09 -0.07 -6.80
CA GLY A 134 -2.26 -0.82 -5.87
C GLY A 134 -2.72 -0.70 -4.42
N SER A 135 -3.99 -0.37 -4.17
CA SER A 135 -4.66 -0.64 -2.88
C SER A 135 -4.48 -2.12 -2.51
N ASN A 136 -4.60 -2.43 -1.21
CA ASN A 136 -4.46 -3.78 -0.65
C ASN A 136 -3.09 -4.47 -0.91
N ARG A 137 -2.14 -3.83 -1.57
CA ARG A 137 -0.77 -4.34 -1.71
C ARG A 137 0.01 -4.08 -0.42
N LYS A 138 0.59 -5.13 0.15
CA LYS A 138 1.56 -5.00 1.25
C LYS A 138 2.78 -4.18 0.78
N PHE A 139 2.99 -3.01 1.39
CA PHE A 139 4.13 -2.18 1.04
C PHE A 139 5.38 -2.73 1.72
N ARG A 140 6.43 -3.01 0.95
CA ARG A 140 7.74 -3.43 1.45
C ARG A 140 8.77 -2.33 1.19
N HIS A 141 9.64 -2.08 2.16
CA HIS A 141 10.83 -1.28 1.89
C HIS A 141 11.72 -2.05 0.92
N VAL A 142 12.03 -1.43 -0.23
CA VAL A 142 12.92 -2.01 -1.23
C VAL A 142 14.22 -1.24 -1.18
N PRO A 143 15.36 -1.88 -0.85
CA PRO A 143 16.67 -1.23 -0.79
C PRO A 143 17.19 -0.93 -2.19
N ARG A 144 16.63 0.10 -2.84
CA ARG A 144 16.95 0.46 -4.24
C ARG A 144 18.43 0.70 -4.46
N ARG A 145 19.09 1.38 -3.51
CA ARG A 145 20.53 1.66 -3.60
C ARG A 145 21.34 0.38 -3.75
N GLN A 146 21.05 -0.64 -2.94
CA GLN A 146 21.76 -1.92 -3.02
C GLN A 146 21.49 -2.62 -4.35
N ILE A 147 20.22 -2.68 -4.77
CA ILE A 147 19.83 -3.29 -6.05
C ILE A 147 20.51 -2.59 -7.24
N ASP A 148 20.64 -1.26 -7.19
CA ASP A 148 21.30 -0.49 -8.24
C ASP A 148 22.82 -0.71 -8.21
N ILE A 149 23.44 -0.78 -7.03
CA ILE A 149 24.85 -1.17 -6.87
C ILE A 149 25.08 -2.56 -7.46
N ASP A 150 24.29 -3.56 -7.06
CA ASP A 150 24.41 -4.94 -7.52
C ASP A 150 24.24 -5.03 -9.05
N ARG A 151 23.33 -4.24 -9.63
CA ARG A 151 23.12 -4.17 -11.08
C ARG A 151 24.32 -3.58 -11.81
N HIS A 152 24.92 -2.52 -11.27
CA HIS A 152 26.08 -1.88 -11.88
C HIS A 152 27.36 -2.71 -11.73
N ASN A 153 27.49 -3.41 -10.59
CA ASN A 153 28.62 -4.27 -10.29
C ASN A 153 28.47 -5.67 -10.89
N LYS A 154 27.29 -6.03 -11.40
CA LYS A 154 27.05 -7.31 -12.06
C LYS A 154 28.08 -7.54 -13.17
N VAL A 155 28.80 -8.65 -13.08
CA VAL A 155 29.72 -9.10 -14.12
C VAL A 155 28.93 -9.41 -15.39
N LYS A 156 29.40 -8.88 -16.52
CA LYS A 156 28.76 -9.07 -17.83
C LYS A 156 29.09 -10.44 -18.39
N THR A 157 28.16 -11.00 -19.15
CA THR A 157 28.41 -12.24 -19.91
C THR A 157 29.29 -11.96 -21.13
N GLN A 158 29.88 -13.00 -21.71
CA GLN A 158 30.74 -12.88 -22.91
C GLN A 158 29.99 -12.22 -24.09
N ASN A 159 28.75 -12.68 -24.38
CA ASN A 159 27.91 -12.08 -25.42
C ASN A 159 27.59 -10.60 -25.15
N GLU A 160 27.38 -10.22 -23.88
CA GLU A 160 27.16 -8.81 -23.51
C GLU A 160 28.43 -7.96 -23.69
N HIS A 161 29.60 -8.54 -23.43
CA HIS A 161 30.90 -7.91 -23.66
C HIS A 161 31.15 -7.68 -25.15
N GLU A 162 30.98 -8.69 -26.00
CA GLU A 162 31.10 -8.57 -27.47
C GLU A 162 30.15 -7.51 -28.05
N LYS A 163 28.90 -7.49 -27.56
CA LYS A 163 27.94 -6.44 -27.91
C LYS A 163 28.39 -5.06 -27.46
N GLN A 164 29.09 -4.96 -26.33
CA GLN A 164 29.64 -3.69 -25.85
C GLN A 164 30.81 -3.22 -26.72
N VAL A 165 31.75 -4.11 -27.06
CA VAL A 165 32.89 -3.84 -27.94
C VAL A 165 32.40 -3.39 -29.32
N SER A 166 31.46 -4.11 -29.93
CA SER A 166 30.91 -3.73 -31.24
C SER A 166 30.22 -2.36 -31.23
N ASN A 167 29.51 -2.01 -30.14
CA ASN A 167 28.91 -0.68 -29.99
C ASN A 167 29.97 0.42 -29.78
N LEU A 168 31.08 0.10 -29.11
CA LEU A 168 32.20 1.01 -28.90
C LEU A 168 32.89 1.36 -30.22
N LEU A 169 33.22 0.34 -31.04
CA LEU A 169 33.79 0.50 -32.38
C LEU A 169 32.86 1.31 -33.31
N LYS A 170 31.54 1.07 -33.24
CA LYS A 170 30.55 1.88 -33.98
C LYS A 170 30.52 3.35 -33.55
N LYS A 171 30.73 3.65 -32.27
CA LYS A 171 30.82 5.04 -31.78
C LYS A 171 32.12 5.70 -32.21
N GLU A 172 33.22 4.95 -32.19
CA GLU A 172 34.54 5.41 -32.62
C GLU A 172 34.52 5.84 -34.10
N THR A 173 34.05 4.95 -34.97
CA THR A 173 33.93 5.24 -36.42
C THR A 173 33.07 6.47 -36.70
N ARG A 174 31.96 6.66 -35.96
CA ARG A 174 31.13 7.87 -36.05
C ARG A 174 31.86 9.13 -35.61
N LYS A 175 32.66 9.05 -34.55
CA LYS A 175 33.46 10.19 -34.06
C LYS A 175 34.57 10.55 -35.04
N ARG A 176 35.31 9.57 -35.57
CA ARG A 176 36.37 9.80 -36.58
C ARG A 176 35.82 10.50 -37.82
N LYS A 177 34.72 9.99 -38.39
CA LYS A 177 34.02 10.65 -39.50
C LYS A 177 33.58 12.08 -39.20
N LYS A 178 33.22 12.37 -37.94
CA LYS A 178 32.82 13.73 -37.53
C LYS A 178 34.03 14.67 -37.43
N LEU A 179 35.17 14.17 -36.94
CA LEU A 179 36.42 14.92 -36.81
C LEU A 179 37.05 15.20 -38.18
N GLU A 180 37.05 14.20 -39.07
CA GLU A 180 37.46 14.35 -40.48
C GLU A 180 36.67 15.46 -41.18
N LYS A 181 35.35 15.47 -41.01
CA LYS A 181 34.49 16.53 -41.56
C LYS A 181 34.79 17.91 -41.00
N LEU A 182 35.31 18.00 -39.79
CA LEU A 182 35.72 19.26 -39.15
C LEU A 182 37.16 19.64 -39.51
N GLY A 183 37.87 18.82 -40.29
CA GLY A 183 39.26 19.06 -40.69
C GLY A 183 40.26 18.95 -39.54
N ILE A 184 39.88 18.28 -38.44
CA ILE A 184 40.75 18.13 -37.27
C ILE A 184 41.51 16.81 -37.42
N PRO A 185 42.84 16.84 -37.62
CA PRO A 185 43.65 15.64 -37.57
C PRO A 185 43.66 15.13 -36.12
N TYR A 186 43.05 13.96 -35.90
CA TYR A 186 42.90 13.37 -34.58
C TYR A 186 43.44 11.94 -34.58
N GLU A 187 44.64 11.77 -34.05
CA GLU A 187 45.35 10.50 -33.97
C GLU A 187 45.17 9.92 -32.57
N PHE A 188 44.21 8.99 -32.43
CA PHE A 188 43.97 8.23 -31.22
C PHE A 188 44.03 6.74 -31.57
N PRO A 189 44.85 5.92 -30.88
CA PRO A 189 45.10 4.51 -31.20
C PRO A 189 43.82 3.66 -31.28
N GLY A 190 42.73 4.12 -30.64
CA GLY A 190 41.40 3.58 -30.84
C GLY A 190 41.02 2.53 -29.82
N TYR A 191 39.73 2.27 -29.67
CA TYR A 191 39.24 1.26 -28.75
C TYR A 191 39.44 -0.17 -29.28
N ALA A 192 39.86 -0.31 -30.55
CA ALA A 192 40.16 -1.58 -31.17
C ALA A 192 41.41 -2.26 -30.58
N GLY A 193 42.45 -1.49 -30.23
CA GLY A 193 43.68 -2.04 -29.63
C GLY A 193 43.50 -2.42 -28.15
N GLU A 194 42.77 -1.61 -27.38
CA GLU A 194 42.50 -1.90 -25.96
C GLU A 194 41.47 -3.02 -25.75
N ALA A 195 40.58 -3.27 -26.71
CA ALA A 195 39.57 -4.33 -26.59
C ALA A 195 40.17 -5.73 -26.49
N GLU A 196 41.37 -5.96 -27.03
CA GLU A 196 42.10 -7.23 -26.90
C GLU A 196 42.80 -7.38 -25.55
N GLU A 197 43.06 -6.30 -24.81
CA GLU A 197 43.89 -6.30 -23.59
C GLU A 197 43.09 -6.28 -22.28
N THR A 198 41.80 -5.93 -22.28
CA THR A 198 41.08 -5.69 -21.01
C THR A 198 40.76 -6.97 -20.22
N GLN A 199 41.61 -7.26 -19.24
CA GLN A 199 41.33 -8.13 -18.11
C GLN A 199 40.05 -7.68 -17.36
N PRO A 200 39.31 -8.59 -16.71
CA PRO A 200 38.10 -8.23 -15.97
C PRO A 200 38.40 -7.12 -14.94
N LYS A 201 37.49 -6.14 -14.83
CA LYS A 201 37.63 -4.96 -13.94
C LYS A 201 37.91 -5.28 -12.47
N HIS A 202 37.65 -6.50 -12.03
CA HIS A 202 38.03 -7.01 -10.72
C HIS A 202 38.59 -8.43 -10.87
N LYS A 203 39.85 -8.64 -10.47
CA LYS A 203 40.31 -9.96 -10.03
C LYS A 203 39.83 -10.13 -8.59
N ARG A 204 38.98 -11.11 -8.31
CA ARG A 204 38.84 -11.61 -6.93
C ARG A 204 40.16 -12.30 -6.62
N PHE A 205 40.82 -11.88 -5.55
CA PHE A 205 41.85 -12.71 -4.96
C PHE A 205 41.13 -13.86 -4.28
N ASP A 206 41.50 -15.09 -4.61
CA ASP A 206 41.00 -16.26 -3.90
C ASP A 206 41.54 -16.18 -2.45
N GLU A 207 40.66 -16.43 -1.47
CA GLU A 207 41.02 -16.45 -0.04
C GLU A 207 41.74 -17.77 0.24
N ASP A 208 43.07 -17.76 0.12
CA ASP A 208 43.98 -18.76 0.71
C ASP A 208 44.27 -18.45 2.19
#